data_AF-A0A2E0W2P1-F1
#
_entry.id   AF-A0A2E0W2P1-F1
#
_cell.length_a   1.000
_cell.length_b   1.000
_cell.length_c   1.000
_cell.angle_alpha   90.00
_cell.angle_beta   90.00
_cell.angle_gamma   90.00
#
_symmetry.space_group_name_H-M   'P 1'
#
loop_
_entity.id
_entity.type
_entity.pdbx_description
1 polymer ?
#
loop_
_entity_poly.entity_id
_entity_poly.type
_entity_poly.pdbx_seq_one_letter_code
_entity_poly.pdbx_strand_id
1 'polypeptide(L)' 'MKIRTFKKYTKKFKDRVLSELESGELNSYAEARRKYNIRGKMTIKKWIINSKKYHLLHNFKVIDV' A
#
# COMPACT_ATOMS: atom_id res chain seq x y z
N MET A 1 2.12 28.28 -8.55
CA MET A 1 2.46 26.87 -8.87
C MET A 1 2.48 26.06 -7.57
N LYS A 2 1.63 25.05 -7.40
CA LYS A 2 1.54 24.27 -6.14
C LYS A 2 2.65 23.23 -6.11
N ILE A 3 3.64 23.37 -5.23
CA ILE A 3 4.73 22.40 -5.09
C ILE A 3 4.13 21.07 -4.60
N ARG A 4 4.15 20.04 -5.45
CA ARG A 4 3.74 18.68 -5.07
C ARG A 4 4.87 18.07 -4.27
N THR A 5 4.71 17.96 -2.96
CA THR A 5 5.66 17.24 -2.10
C THR A 5 5.50 15.73 -2.30
N PHE A 6 6.47 15.12 -2.99
CA PHE A 6 6.50 13.68 -3.21
C PHE A 6 7.10 12.99 -1.99
N LYS A 7 6.27 12.33 -1.18
CA LYS A 7 6.75 11.44 -0.12
C LYS A 7 7.37 10.20 -0.74
N LYS A 8 8.71 10.12 -0.72
CA LYS A 8 9.47 8.97 -1.23
C LYS A 8 9.52 7.90 -0.14
N TYR A 9 9.09 6.69 -0.50
CA TYR A 9 9.15 5.53 0.39
C TYR A 9 10.30 4.64 -0.05
N THR A 10 11.12 4.20 0.91
CA THR A 10 12.25 3.29 0.65
C THR A 10 11.74 1.91 0.25
N LYS A 11 12.55 1.13 -0.47
CA LYS A 11 12.18 -0.23 -0.89
C LYS A 11 11.87 -1.12 0.32
N LYS A 12 12.76 -1.12 1.33
CA LYS A 12 12.58 -1.88 2.58
C LYS A 12 11.25 -1.57 3.28
N PHE A 13 10.85 -0.30 3.30
CA PHE A 13 9.57 0.11 3.87
C PHE A 13 8.39 -0.47 3.08
N LYS A 14 8.42 -0.38 1.75
CA LYS A 14 7.36 -0.96 0.90
C LYS A 14 7.26 -2.47 1.11
N ASP A 15 8.39 -3.17 1.12
CA ASP A 15 8.45 -4.62 1.28
C ASP A 15 7.90 -5.05 2.65
N ARG A 16 8.19 -4.30 3.72
CA ARG A 16 7.59 -4.51 5.04
C ARG A 16 6.07 -4.41 5.00
N VAL A 17 5.53 -3.31 4.46
CA VAL A 17 4.07 -3.09 4.39
C VAL A 17 3.38 -4.20 3.59
N LEU A 18 3.99 -4.65 2.49
CA LEU A 18 3.45 -5.74 1.68
C LEU A 18 3.52 -7.09 2.39
N SER A 19 4.55 -7.33 3.20
CA SER A 19 4.70 -8.56 3.98
C SER A 19 3.66 -8.62 5.11
N GLU A 20 3.40 -7.50 5.78
CA GLU A 20 2.33 -7.41 6.80
C GLU A 20 0.94 -7.67 6.18
N LEU A 21 0.67 -7.14 4.98
CA LEU A 21 -0.56 -7.45 4.23
C LEU A 21 -0.65 -8.93 3.82
N GLU A 22 0.47 -9.56 3.50
CA GLU A 22 0.52 -10.97 3.11
C GLU A 22 0.35 -11.92 4.30
N SER A 23 0.90 -11.54 5.46
CA SER A 23 0.76 -12.29 6.72
C SER A 23 -0.63 -12.21 7.35
N GLY A 24 -1.47 -11.26 6.91
CA GLY A 24 -2.77 -10.98 7.55
C GLY A 24 -2.69 -10.05 8.78
N GLU A 25 -1.51 -9.55 9.15
CA GLU A 25 -1.38 -8.50 10.18
C GLU A 25 -2.10 -7.20 9.79
N LEU A 26 -2.29 -6.96 8.49
CA LEU A 26 -3.09 -5.88 7.94
C LEU A 26 -4.23 -6.46 7.12
N ASN A 27 -5.47 -6.17 7.52
CA ASN A 27 -6.67 -6.72 6.92
C ASN A 27 -7.20 -5.88 5.76
N SER A 28 -6.64 -4.69 5.53
CA SER A 28 -7.03 -3.85 4.39
C SER A 28 -5.97 -2.83 3.97
N TYR A 29 -6.08 -2.35 2.73
CA TYR A 29 -5.29 -1.20 2.26
C TYR A 29 -5.60 0.08 3.03
N ALA A 30 -6.83 0.25 3.53
CA ALA A 30 -7.21 1.42 4.31
C ALA A 30 -6.50 1.43 5.67
N GLU A 31 -6.45 0.28 6.34
CA GLU A 31 -5.73 0.09 7.59
C GLU A 31 -4.23 0.35 7.41
N ALA A 32 -3.61 -0.27 6.41
CA ALA A 32 -2.20 -0.05 6.09
C ALA A 32 -1.90 1.44 5.82
N ARG A 33 -2.80 2.14 5.10
CA ARG A 33 -2.68 3.58 4.84
C ARG A 33 -2.74 4.41 6.12
N ARG A 34 -3.67 4.10 7.02
CA ARG A 34 -3.85 4.81 8.30
C ARG A 34 -2.66 4.58 9.22
N LYS A 35 -2.28 3.31 9.46
CA LYS A 35 -1.17 2.90 10.33
C LYS A 35 0.15 3.57 9.94
N TYR A 36 0.42 3.65 8.64
CA TYR A 36 1.69 4.14 8.10
C TYR A 36 1.65 5.57 7.55
N ASN A 37 0.53 6.27 7.70
CA ASN A 37 0.30 7.61 7.16
C ASN A 37 0.67 7.70 5.66
N ILE A 38 0.15 6.75 4.88
CA ILE A 38 0.30 6.67 3.42
C ILE A 38 -0.88 7.40 2.79
N ARG A 39 -0.62 8.59 2.24
CA ARG A 39 -1.67 9.50 1.77
C ARG A 39 -2.46 9.00 0.54
N GLY A 40 -1.82 8.25 -0.36
CA GLY A 40 -2.42 7.90 -1.65
C GLY A 40 -3.20 6.59 -1.60
N LYS A 41 -4.48 6.63 -2.00
CA LYS A 41 -5.33 5.42 -2.12
C LYS A 41 -4.74 4.35 -3.04
N MET A 42 -4.10 4.78 -4.12
CA MET A 42 -3.46 3.90 -5.10
C MET A 42 -2.00 3.53 -4.75
N THR A 43 -1.42 4.12 -3.70
CA THR A 43 0.02 3.99 -3.44
C THR A 43 0.41 2.55 -3.13
N ILE A 44 -0.36 1.86 -2.28
CA ILE A 44 -0.11 0.46 -1.94
C ILE A 44 -0.33 -0.44 -3.16
N LYS A 45 -1.42 -0.22 -3.92
CA LYS A 45 -1.69 -0.95 -5.18
C LYS A 45 -0.53 -0.84 -6.18
N LYS A 46 0.06 0.35 -6.32
CA LYS A 46 1.25 0.55 -7.18
C LYS A 46 2.46 -0.23 -6.67
N TRP A 47 2.67 -0.34 -5.36
CA TRP A 47 3.76 -1.15 -4.81
C TRP A 47 3.53 -2.64 -5.05
N ILE A 48 2.29 -3.11 -4.92
CA ILE A 48 1.91 -4.50 -5.22
C ILE A 48 2.22 -4.83 -6.69
N ILE A 49 1.79 -3.99 -7.62
CA ILE A 49 2.05 -4.18 -9.06
C ILE A 49 3.57 -4.17 -9.34
N ASN A 50 4.29 -3.19 -8.81
CA ASN A 50 5.74 -3.08 -9.05
C ASN A 50 6.55 -4.22 -8.40
N SER A 51 6.04 -4.83 -7.34
CA SER A 51 6.65 -5.99 -6.66
C SER A 51 6.17 -7.33 -7.20
N LYS A 52 5.29 -7.34 -8.22
CA LYS A 52 4.67 -8.53 -8.83
C LYS A 52 3.85 -9.40 -7.85
N LYS A 53 3.41 -8.86 -6.70
CA LYS A 53 2.60 -9.56 -5.69
C LYS A 53 1.09 -9.52 -6.01
N TYR A 54 0.71 -9.86 -7.24
CA TYR A 54 -0.65 -9.64 -7.75
C TYR A 54 -1.75 -10.37 -6.96
N HIS A 55 -1.42 -11.46 -6.26
CA HIS A 55 -2.35 -12.17 -5.38
C HIS A 55 -2.93 -11.28 -4.27
N LEU A 56 -2.17 -10.31 -3.78
CA LEU A 56 -2.65 -9.33 -2.80
C LEU A 56 -3.79 -8.47 -3.38
N LEU A 57 -3.80 -8.21 -4.69
CA LEU A 57 -4.88 -7.45 -5.34
C LEU A 57 -6.23 -8.16 -5.28
N HIS A 58 -6.21 -9.49 -5.29
CA HIS A 58 -7.42 -10.29 -5.27
C HIS A 58 -7.99 -10.44 -3.85
N ASN A 59 -7.10 -10.56 -2.85
CA ASN A 59 -7.50 -10.73 -1.44
C ASN A 59 -8.18 -9.48 -0.87
N PHE A 60 -7.73 -8.29 -1.29
CA PHE A 60 -8.32 -7.04 -0.85
C PHE A 60 -9.12 -6.45 -2.01
N LYS A 61 -10.32 -7.02 -2.26
CA LYS A 61 -11.29 -6.42 -3.19
C LYS A 61 -11.56 -4.98 -2.75
N VAL A 62 -11.44 -4.07 -3.71
CA VAL A 62 -11.65 -2.63 -3.55
C VAL A 62 -13.12 -2.39 -3.21
N ILE A 63 -13.46 -2.47 -1.93
CA ILE A 63 -14.65 -1.85 -1.37
C ILE A 63 -14.16 -0.56 -0.71
N ASP A 64 -13.84 0.44 -1.54
CA ASP A 64 -13.80 1.84 -1.10
C ASP A 64 -15.23 2.35 -1.30
N VAL A 65 -16.07 2.24 -0.25
CA VAL A 65 -17.27 3.08 -0.10
C VAL A 65 -16.81 4.48 0.30
#